data_AF-A0AA43ILJ7-F1
#
_entry.id   AF-A0AA43ILJ7-F1
#
_cell.length_a   1.000
_cell.length_b   1.000
_cell.length_c   1.000
_cell.angle_alpha   90.00
_cell.angle_beta   90.00
_cell.angle_gamma   90.00
#
_symmetry.space_group_name_H-M   'P 1'
#
loop_
_entity.id
_entity.type
_entity.pdbx_description
1 polymer ?
#
loop_
_entity_poly.entity_id
_entity_poly.type
_entity_poly.pdbx_seq_one_letter_code
_entity_poly.pdbx_strand_id
1 'polypeptide(L)'
;MEKKLISRRTFIETAAKSTAAVSLLAGTFFSCEPKADDINASSLPRWRGFNLLEKFIASNANKPFEESDFEMMAKLGFDFVRLPMSYLCWTAEGNWRNLLEDKLKEIDQAVAFGKRYGIHTSINFHRGPGYSVDRSKEEPFNLWRDAEAREAFNFHWKHFAERYKGIPNREVSFNLLNEPATITNERTSIVSEETYVEVVKGAAAAIRSVDANRLIIADGLWWGRDPV
;
A
#
# COMPACT_ATOMS: atom_id res chain seq x y z
N MET A 1 19.49 65.24 -26.33
CA MET A 1 18.72 64.25 -25.55
C MET A 1 19.73 63.47 -24.71
N GLU A 2 20.03 63.96 -23.51
CA GLU A 2 21.15 63.50 -22.68
C GLU A 2 20.69 62.43 -21.68
N LYS A 3 21.44 61.31 -21.60
CA LYS A 3 21.19 60.20 -20.68
C LYS A 3 21.73 60.54 -19.29
N LYS A 4 20.85 60.50 -18.28
CA LYS A 4 21.22 60.71 -16.87
C LYS A 4 21.82 59.41 -16.29
N LEU A 5 23.09 59.45 -15.89
CA LEU A 5 23.78 58.34 -15.23
C LEU A 5 23.43 58.30 -13.74
N ILE A 6 22.98 57.15 -13.26
CA ILE A 6 22.67 56.89 -11.84
C ILE A 6 23.99 56.62 -11.10
N SER A 7 24.23 57.31 -9.98
CA SER A 7 25.46 57.14 -9.19
C SER A 7 25.44 55.87 -8.35
N ARG A 8 26.61 55.23 -8.18
CA ARG A 8 26.82 54.02 -7.36
C ARG A 8 26.34 54.14 -5.91
N ARG A 9 26.27 55.35 -5.35
CA ARG A 9 25.76 55.59 -3.99
C ARG A 9 24.26 55.37 -3.87
N THR A 10 23.51 55.71 -4.92
CA THR A 10 22.05 55.58 -4.98
C THR A 10 21.60 54.11 -5.09
N PHE A 11 22.43 53.24 -5.68
CA PHE A 11 22.15 51.80 -5.75
C PHE A 11 22.33 51.09 -4.40
N ILE A 12 23.36 51.47 -3.63
CA ILE A 12 23.66 50.85 -2.32
C ILE A 12 22.64 51.27 -1.25
N GLU A 13 22.14 52.51 -1.30
CA GLU A 13 21.09 52.97 -0.36
C GLU A 13 19.73 52.32 -0.63
N THR A 14 19.46 51.89 -1.87
CA THR A 14 18.19 51.22 -2.23
C THR A 14 18.22 49.73 -1.91
N ALA A 15 19.40 49.09 -1.89
CA ALA A 15 19.55 47.66 -1.61
C ALA A 15 19.53 47.30 -0.10
N ALA A 16 19.68 48.28 0.80
CA ALA A 16 19.84 48.05 2.24
C ALA A 16 18.54 48.21 3.08
N LYS A 17 17.39 48.44 2.45
CA LYS A 17 16.11 48.72 3.17
C LYS A 17 15.01 47.67 2.99
N SER A 18 15.34 46.47 2.53
CA SER A 18 14.36 45.38 2.35
C SER A 18 14.78 44.07 3.02
N THR A 19 15.50 44.17 4.15
CA THR A 19 15.76 43.04 5.04
C THR A 19 15.27 43.36 6.45
N ALA A 20 14.27 42.58 6.85
CA ALA A 20 13.90 42.18 8.22
C ALA A 20 12.48 42.58 8.64
N ALA A 21 11.53 41.67 8.42
CA ALA A 21 10.44 41.43 9.37
C ALA A 21 10.03 39.95 9.33
N VAL A 22 10.50 39.21 10.34
CA VAL A 22 9.79 38.14 11.10
C VAL A 22 9.23 36.97 10.28
N SER A 23 9.94 35.83 10.21
CA SER A 23 9.88 34.68 11.14
C SER A 23 8.53 33.94 11.17
N LEU A 24 8.62 32.62 10.95
CA LEU A 24 7.61 31.57 11.11
C LEU A 24 6.41 31.59 10.16
N LEU A 25 6.58 30.95 9.00
CA LEU A 25 5.50 30.16 8.43
C LEU A 25 5.97 28.71 8.37
N ALA A 26 5.28 27.93 9.18
CA ALA A 26 5.38 26.50 9.35
C ALA A 26 5.72 25.79 8.04
N GLY A 27 6.60 24.78 8.14
CA GLY A 27 6.67 23.75 7.12
C GLY A 27 5.25 23.35 6.75
N THR A 28 4.96 23.35 5.46
CA THR A 28 3.71 22.83 4.92
C THR A 28 3.64 21.36 5.31
N PHE A 29 3.13 21.10 6.50
CA PHE A 29 2.46 19.86 6.79
C PHE A 29 1.37 19.78 5.74
N PHE A 30 1.56 18.90 4.76
CA PHE A 30 0.44 18.35 4.03
C PHE A 30 -0.42 17.67 5.09
N SER A 31 -1.32 18.44 5.69
CA SER A 31 -2.41 17.90 6.47
C SER A 31 -3.23 17.12 5.46
N CYS A 32 -3.16 15.79 5.55
CA CYS A 32 -4.10 14.93 4.87
C CYS A 32 -5.42 15.11 5.61
N GLU A 33 -6.11 16.22 5.33
CA GLU A 33 -7.50 16.34 5.72
C GLU A 33 -8.24 15.19 5.03
N PRO A 34 -9.00 14.37 5.78
CA PRO A 34 -9.83 13.37 5.17
C PRO A 34 -10.78 14.11 4.21
N LYS A 35 -10.68 13.80 2.92
CA LYS A 35 -11.62 14.33 1.92
C LYS A 35 -13.00 13.89 2.38
N ALA A 36 -13.88 14.84 2.67
CA ALA A 36 -15.19 14.64 3.28
C ALA A 36 -16.10 13.62 2.52
N ASP A 37 -15.72 13.25 1.29
CA ASP A 37 -16.46 12.35 0.40
C ASP A 37 -15.75 11.01 0.11
N ASP A 38 -14.77 10.58 0.92
CA ASP A 38 -14.10 9.29 0.72
C ASP A 38 -14.77 8.14 1.49
N ILE A 39 -14.68 6.91 0.94
CA ILE A 39 -15.28 5.73 1.60
C ILE A 39 -14.48 5.34 2.84
N ASN A 40 -15.16 4.70 3.79
CA ASN A 40 -14.56 4.17 5.00
C ASN A 40 -15.26 2.87 5.42
N ALA A 41 -14.72 2.19 6.43
CA ALA A 41 -15.18 0.88 6.86
C ALA A 41 -16.65 0.81 7.32
N SER A 42 -17.28 1.93 7.70
CA SER A 42 -18.69 1.94 8.12
C SER A 42 -19.69 2.05 6.96
N SER A 43 -19.22 2.37 5.75
CA SER A 43 -20.07 2.55 4.57
C SER A 43 -19.31 2.20 3.29
N LEU A 44 -19.21 0.90 3.00
CA LEU A 44 -18.60 0.40 1.78
C LEU A 44 -19.65 0.19 0.66
N PRO A 45 -19.32 0.51 -0.61
CA PRO A 45 -20.17 0.13 -1.72
C PRO A 45 -20.17 -1.39 -1.91
N ARG A 46 -21.16 -1.90 -2.64
CA ARG A 46 -21.15 -3.31 -3.06
C ARG A 46 -20.15 -3.51 -4.20
N TRP A 47 -18.94 -3.91 -3.86
CA TRP A 47 -17.91 -4.28 -4.82
C TRP A 47 -18.24 -5.56 -5.59
N ARG A 48 -18.00 -5.53 -6.91
CA ARG A 48 -18.23 -6.64 -7.84
C ARG A 48 -17.08 -6.68 -8.83
N GLY A 49 -16.38 -7.82 -8.88
CA GLY A 49 -15.37 -8.06 -9.90
C GLY A 49 -14.51 -9.27 -9.56
N PHE A 50 -13.21 -9.18 -9.83
CA PHE A 50 -12.35 -10.36 -9.97
C PHE A 50 -11.04 -10.25 -9.20
N ASN A 51 -10.34 -11.38 -9.10
CA ASN A 51 -8.92 -11.40 -8.72
C ASN A 51 -8.08 -11.49 -10.00
N LEU A 52 -7.01 -10.70 -10.11
CA LEU A 52 -6.01 -10.81 -11.17
C LEU A 52 -4.71 -11.40 -10.59
N LEU A 53 -4.07 -12.33 -11.30
CA LEU A 53 -3.14 -13.31 -10.71
C LEU A 53 -1.69 -13.20 -11.19
N GLU A 54 -1.32 -12.12 -11.88
CA GLU A 54 -0.03 -11.95 -12.57
C GLU A 54 1.17 -11.93 -11.61
N LYS A 55 0.90 -11.71 -10.31
CA LYS A 55 1.85 -11.74 -9.19
C LYS A 55 1.46 -12.70 -8.06
N PHE A 56 0.59 -13.67 -8.33
CA PHE A 56 -0.01 -14.54 -7.30
C PHE A 56 0.99 -15.53 -6.69
N ILE A 57 1.71 -16.28 -7.54
CA ILE A 57 2.76 -17.24 -7.14
C ILE A 57 4.02 -16.90 -7.92
N ALA A 58 5.03 -16.37 -7.23
CA ALA A 58 6.25 -15.82 -7.82
C ALA A 58 7.03 -16.83 -8.70
N SER A 59 7.00 -18.12 -8.36
CA SER A 59 7.65 -19.18 -9.15
C SER A 59 6.90 -19.53 -10.43
N ASN A 60 5.61 -19.21 -10.53
CA ASN A 60 4.78 -19.52 -11.70
C ASN A 60 4.76 -18.33 -12.67
N ALA A 61 4.51 -17.13 -12.14
CA ALA A 61 4.46 -15.91 -12.91
C ALA A 61 4.83 -14.71 -12.03
N ASN A 62 5.57 -13.77 -12.62
CA ASN A 62 5.78 -12.43 -12.08
C ASN A 62 5.72 -11.43 -13.23
N LYS A 63 4.51 -11.27 -13.78
CA LYS A 63 4.24 -10.40 -14.93
C LYS A 63 3.62 -9.07 -14.47
N PRO A 64 3.67 -8.03 -15.29
CA PRO A 64 2.78 -6.87 -15.14
C PRO A 64 1.32 -7.28 -15.32
N PHE A 65 0.41 -6.56 -14.68
CA PHE A 65 -1.04 -6.69 -14.91
C PHE A 65 -1.42 -6.14 -16.29
N GLU A 66 -2.42 -6.74 -16.94
CA GLU A 66 -2.83 -6.36 -18.29
C GLU A 66 -3.92 -5.28 -18.29
N GLU A 67 -3.73 -4.21 -19.03
CA GLU A 67 -4.72 -3.11 -19.11
C GLU A 67 -6.06 -3.58 -19.69
N SER A 68 -6.01 -4.52 -20.63
CA SER A 68 -7.18 -5.08 -21.30
C SER A 68 -8.17 -5.74 -20.33
N ASP A 69 -7.69 -6.29 -19.21
CA ASP A 69 -8.56 -6.86 -18.19
C ASP A 69 -9.38 -5.78 -17.48
N PHE A 70 -8.76 -4.66 -17.12
CA PHE A 70 -9.45 -3.51 -16.52
C PHE A 70 -10.44 -2.88 -17.50
N GLU A 71 -10.06 -2.75 -18.77
CA GLU A 71 -10.95 -2.24 -19.82
C GLU A 71 -12.17 -3.16 -20.00
N MET A 72 -11.95 -4.48 -20.06
CA MET A 72 -13.03 -5.46 -20.20
C MET A 72 -13.95 -5.46 -18.98
N MET A 73 -13.38 -5.48 -17.77
CA MET A 73 -14.13 -5.42 -16.51
C MET A 73 -15.05 -4.20 -16.46
N ALA A 74 -14.54 -3.02 -16.81
CA ALA A 74 -15.33 -1.79 -16.85
C ALA A 74 -16.43 -1.84 -17.92
N LYS A 75 -16.14 -2.33 -19.13
CA LYS A 75 -17.15 -2.53 -20.19
C LYS A 75 -18.29 -3.46 -19.77
N LEU A 76 -18.00 -4.45 -18.92
CA LEU A 76 -18.98 -5.39 -18.37
C LEU A 76 -19.68 -4.87 -17.11
N GLY A 77 -19.31 -3.69 -16.60
CA GLY A 77 -19.95 -3.05 -15.45
C GLY A 77 -19.44 -3.52 -14.09
N PHE A 78 -18.25 -4.14 -14.02
CA PHE A 78 -17.56 -4.45 -12.77
C PHE A 78 -16.80 -3.22 -12.25
N ASP A 79 -16.64 -3.14 -10.93
CA ASP A 79 -16.14 -1.96 -10.23
C ASP A 79 -15.04 -2.29 -9.20
N PHE A 80 -14.57 -3.54 -9.17
CA PHE A 80 -13.61 -4.00 -8.18
C PHE A 80 -12.61 -4.99 -8.77
N VAL A 81 -11.34 -4.83 -8.38
CA VAL A 81 -10.29 -5.82 -8.59
C VAL A 81 -9.56 -6.08 -7.27
N ARG A 82 -9.26 -7.35 -7.00
CA ARG A 82 -8.32 -7.75 -5.95
C ARG A 82 -7.04 -8.24 -6.59
N LEU A 83 -5.90 -7.78 -6.07
CA LEU A 83 -4.57 -8.18 -6.52
C LEU A 83 -3.94 -9.02 -5.40
N PRO A 84 -4.22 -10.34 -5.33
CA PRO A 84 -3.51 -11.23 -4.43
C PRO A 84 -2.10 -11.46 -4.94
N MET A 85 -1.11 -10.98 -4.19
CA MET A 85 0.27 -11.00 -4.64
C MET A 85 1.22 -11.63 -3.62
N SER A 86 2.33 -12.17 -4.10
CA SER A 86 3.40 -12.71 -3.28
C SER A 86 4.50 -11.67 -3.08
N TYR A 87 4.92 -11.43 -1.83
CA TYR A 87 6.02 -10.50 -1.55
C TYR A 87 7.32 -10.85 -2.29
N LEU A 88 7.51 -12.14 -2.60
CA LEU A 88 8.62 -12.64 -3.41
C LEU A 88 8.65 -12.09 -4.84
N CYS A 89 7.54 -11.53 -5.35
CA CYS A 89 7.49 -10.89 -6.67
C CYS A 89 8.22 -9.55 -6.71
N TRP A 90 8.41 -8.87 -5.57
CA TRP A 90 9.03 -7.54 -5.50
C TRP A 90 10.16 -7.44 -4.48
N THR A 91 10.70 -8.57 -4.00
CA THR A 91 11.91 -8.61 -3.16
C THR A 91 13.03 -9.38 -3.83
N ALA A 92 14.26 -8.94 -3.61
CA ALA A 92 15.43 -9.75 -3.94
C ALA A 92 15.44 -11.05 -3.10
N GLU A 93 15.90 -12.14 -3.70
CA GLU A 93 15.99 -13.43 -3.02
C GLU A 93 16.86 -13.34 -1.76
N GLY A 94 16.35 -13.88 -0.65
CA GLY A 94 17.05 -13.88 0.64
C GLY A 94 17.14 -12.51 1.34
N ASN A 95 16.62 -11.43 0.76
CA ASN A 95 16.66 -10.11 1.37
C ASN A 95 15.32 -9.37 1.21
N TRP A 96 14.43 -9.57 2.17
CA TRP A 96 13.10 -8.94 2.20
C TRP A 96 13.15 -7.41 2.34
N ARG A 97 14.30 -6.82 2.74
CA ARG A 97 14.47 -5.35 2.77
C ARG A 97 14.83 -4.77 1.41
N ASN A 98 15.38 -5.57 0.50
CA ASN A 98 15.76 -5.10 -0.83
C ASN A 98 14.58 -5.24 -1.79
N LEU A 99 13.84 -4.14 -1.95
CA LEU A 99 12.67 -4.07 -2.81
C LEU A 99 13.06 -3.78 -4.26
N LEU A 100 12.46 -4.52 -5.20
CA LEU A 100 12.70 -4.40 -6.63
C LEU A 100 11.76 -3.33 -7.21
N GLU A 101 12.29 -2.12 -7.42
CA GLU A 101 11.50 -0.95 -7.84
C GLU A 101 10.83 -1.13 -9.22
N ASP A 102 11.45 -1.86 -10.15
CA ASP A 102 10.82 -2.19 -11.43
C ASP A 102 9.55 -3.03 -11.25
N LYS A 103 9.56 -3.97 -10.30
CA LYS A 103 8.40 -4.82 -9.97
C LYS A 103 7.32 -4.09 -9.19
N LEU A 104 7.70 -3.13 -8.35
CA LEU A 104 6.74 -2.25 -7.68
C LEU A 104 6.02 -1.31 -8.67
N LYS A 105 6.73 -0.81 -9.69
CA LYS A 105 6.11 0.00 -10.75
C LYS A 105 5.05 -0.75 -11.56
N GLU A 106 5.21 -2.06 -11.74
CA GLU A 106 4.19 -2.90 -12.37
C GLU A 106 2.89 -2.96 -11.53
N ILE A 107 2.98 -2.81 -10.19
CA ILE A 107 1.81 -2.73 -9.30
C ILE A 107 1.19 -1.32 -9.37
N ASP A 108 2.02 -0.27 -9.43
CA ASP A 108 1.52 1.10 -9.64
C ASP A 108 0.72 1.23 -10.93
N GLN A 109 1.17 0.54 -11.98
CA GLN A 109 0.48 0.48 -13.25
C GLN A 109 -0.94 -0.11 -13.10
N ALA A 110 -1.09 -1.18 -12.33
CA ALA A 110 -2.41 -1.77 -12.03
C ALA A 110 -3.30 -0.82 -11.22
N VAL A 111 -2.74 -0.11 -10.24
CA VAL A 111 -3.46 0.93 -9.49
C VAL A 111 -3.90 2.06 -10.43
N ALA A 112 -3.05 2.48 -11.36
CA ALA A 112 -3.36 3.50 -12.35
C ALA A 112 -4.46 3.04 -13.34
N PHE A 113 -4.47 1.76 -13.72
CA PHE A 113 -5.56 1.18 -14.51
C PHE A 113 -6.86 1.16 -13.73
N GLY A 114 -6.86 0.72 -12.46
CA GLY A 114 -8.03 0.78 -11.59
C GLY A 114 -8.65 2.19 -11.57
N LYS A 115 -7.82 3.21 -11.31
CA LYS A 115 -8.25 4.61 -11.37
C LYS A 115 -8.81 5.01 -12.73
N ARG A 116 -8.12 4.69 -13.83
CA ARG A 116 -8.50 5.06 -15.20
C ARG A 116 -9.88 4.51 -15.58
N TYR A 117 -10.17 3.28 -15.17
CA TYR A 117 -11.37 2.55 -15.54
C TYR A 117 -12.47 2.59 -14.47
N GLY A 118 -12.28 3.36 -13.38
CA GLY A 118 -13.26 3.46 -12.29
C GLY A 118 -13.42 2.17 -11.49
N ILE A 119 -12.38 1.35 -11.42
CA ILE A 119 -12.32 0.07 -10.70
C ILE A 119 -11.51 0.28 -9.41
N HIS A 120 -12.11 -0.06 -8.27
CA HIS A 120 -11.43 -0.07 -6.98
C HIS A 120 -10.36 -1.18 -6.94
N THR A 121 -9.13 -0.84 -6.57
CA THR A 121 -8.01 -1.80 -6.47
C THR A 121 -7.74 -2.18 -5.01
N SER A 122 -8.08 -3.42 -4.64
CA SER A 122 -7.72 -4.02 -3.35
C SER A 122 -6.38 -4.75 -3.46
N ILE A 123 -5.33 -4.16 -2.90
CA ILE A 123 -3.98 -4.76 -2.85
C ILE A 123 -3.95 -5.80 -1.73
N ASN A 124 -3.51 -7.02 -2.03
CA ASN A 124 -3.42 -8.09 -1.04
C ASN A 124 -2.04 -8.77 -1.03
N PHE A 125 -1.58 -9.12 0.17
CA PHE A 125 -0.48 -10.07 0.34
C PHE A 125 -1.06 -11.49 0.47
N HIS A 126 -1.04 -12.22 -0.64
CA HIS A 126 -1.39 -13.64 -0.66
C HIS A 126 -0.33 -14.48 0.04
N ARG A 127 0.93 -14.17 -0.27
CA ARG A 127 2.10 -14.58 0.50
C ARG A 127 2.72 -13.32 1.09
N GLY A 128 2.61 -13.17 2.40
CA GLY A 128 3.37 -12.16 3.16
C GLY A 128 4.64 -12.79 3.73
N PRO A 129 5.63 -11.99 4.17
CA PRO A 129 6.78 -12.52 4.89
C PRO A 129 6.33 -13.41 6.07
N GLY A 130 6.66 -14.70 6.00
CA GLY A 130 6.41 -15.67 7.06
C GLY A 130 5.05 -16.38 7.04
N TYR A 131 4.20 -16.13 6.04
CA TYR A 131 2.96 -16.90 5.86
C TYR A 131 2.42 -16.90 4.43
N SER A 132 1.92 -18.07 4.01
CA SER A 132 1.06 -18.25 2.84
C SER A 132 0.21 -19.50 2.99
N VAL A 133 -0.99 -19.50 2.42
CA VAL A 133 -1.80 -20.72 2.24
C VAL A 133 -1.27 -21.62 1.12
N ASP A 134 -0.54 -21.03 0.16
CA ASP A 134 0.16 -21.74 -0.89
C ASP A 134 1.41 -22.43 -0.33
N ARG A 135 1.51 -23.73 -0.58
CA ARG A 135 2.55 -24.62 -0.07
C ARG A 135 3.67 -24.90 -1.06
N SER A 136 3.65 -24.27 -2.23
CA SER A 136 4.69 -24.45 -3.25
C SER A 136 6.09 -24.01 -2.78
N LYS A 137 6.15 -23.13 -1.78
CA LYS A 137 7.39 -22.67 -1.14
C LYS A 137 7.20 -22.49 0.37
N GLU A 138 8.17 -23.02 1.13
CA GLU A 138 8.26 -22.83 2.57
C GLU A 138 8.85 -21.44 2.90
N GLU A 139 8.31 -20.80 3.93
CA GLU A 139 8.79 -19.52 4.41
C GLU A 139 10.01 -19.72 5.32
N PRO A 140 11.03 -18.86 5.25
CA PRO A 140 12.24 -18.99 6.06
C PRO A 140 12.03 -18.66 7.55
N PHE A 141 10.87 -18.08 7.89
CA PHE A 141 10.45 -17.72 9.24
C PHE A 141 8.91 -17.76 9.32
N ASN A 142 8.35 -17.62 10.51
CA ASN A 142 6.93 -17.82 10.78
C ASN A 142 6.25 -16.54 11.29
N LEU A 143 5.28 -16.01 10.55
CA LEU A 143 4.57 -14.77 10.88
C LEU A 143 3.88 -14.80 12.24
N TRP A 144 3.43 -15.99 12.67
CA TRP A 144 2.66 -16.18 13.89
C TRP A 144 3.52 -16.36 15.14
N ARG A 145 4.84 -16.55 14.98
CA ARG A 145 5.77 -16.83 16.09
C ARG A 145 6.90 -15.82 16.17
N ASP A 146 7.48 -15.50 15.03
CA ASP A 146 8.77 -14.84 14.97
C ASP A 146 8.60 -13.32 14.92
N ALA A 147 9.39 -12.61 15.75
CA ALA A 147 9.39 -11.16 15.75
C ALA A 147 9.93 -10.58 14.43
N GLU A 148 10.94 -11.24 13.84
CA GLU A 148 11.52 -10.84 12.55
C GLU A 148 10.50 -10.95 11.40
N ALA A 149 9.68 -12.01 11.40
CA ALA A 149 8.62 -12.18 10.41
C ALA A 149 7.61 -11.03 10.46
N ARG A 150 7.20 -10.63 11.67
CA ARG A 150 6.29 -9.50 11.91
C ARG A 150 6.94 -8.17 11.55
N GLU A 151 8.23 -8.00 11.82
CA GLU A 151 8.99 -6.83 11.36
C GLU A 151 8.96 -6.72 9.83
N ALA A 152 9.27 -7.82 9.13
CA ALA A 152 9.25 -7.87 7.67
C ALA A 152 7.85 -7.58 7.12
N PHE A 153 6.81 -8.23 7.66
CA PHE A 153 5.43 -8.00 7.25
C PHE A 153 5.00 -6.53 7.42
N ASN A 154 5.33 -5.92 8.57
CA ASN A 154 5.04 -4.52 8.85
C ASN A 154 5.86 -3.56 7.97
N PHE A 155 7.13 -3.89 7.68
CA PHE A 155 7.98 -3.12 6.77
C PHE A 155 7.37 -3.03 5.37
N HIS A 156 6.90 -4.17 4.84
CA HIS A 156 6.24 -4.22 3.54
C HIS A 156 4.96 -3.39 3.51
N TRP A 157 4.08 -3.56 4.51
CA TRP A 157 2.84 -2.79 4.58
C TRP A 157 3.07 -1.29 4.76
N LYS A 158 4.09 -0.90 5.54
CA LYS A 158 4.51 0.50 5.65
C LYS A 158 5.00 1.05 4.31
N HIS A 159 5.81 0.29 3.57
CA HIS A 159 6.29 0.71 2.25
C HIS A 159 5.13 0.93 1.27
N PHE A 160 4.14 0.03 1.24
CA PHE A 160 2.94 0.20 0.41
C PHE A 160 2.11 1.42 0.85
N ALA A 161 2.00 1.67 2.16
CA ALA A 161 1.34 2.87 2.67
C ALA A 161 2.05 4.16 2.26
N GLU A 162 3.39 4.19 2.25
CA GLU A 162 4.19 5.32 1.77
C GLU A 162 3.99 5.53 0.26
N ARG A 163 4.03 4.44 -0.51
CA ARG A 163 3.91 4.47 -1.97
C ARG A 163 2.55 4.95 -2.45
N TYR A 164 1.47 4.55 -1.77
CA TYR A 164 0.09 4.91 -2.16
C TYR A 164 -0.54 6.00 -1.29
N LYS A 165 0.26 6.69 -0.46
CA LYS A 165 -0.20 7.79 0.38
C LYS A 165 -0.92 8.86 -0.45
N GLY A 166 -2.10 9.28 0.02
CA GLY A 166 -2.89 10.33 -0.63
C GLY A 166 -3.79 9.85 -1.77
N ILE A 167 -3.70 8.58 -2.20
CA ILE A 167 -4.70 7.97 -3.07
C ILE A 167 -5.98 7.71 -2.24
N PRO A 168 -7.16 8.18 -2.65
CA PRO A 168 -8.41 7.97 -1.92
C PRO A 168 -8.72 6.48 -1.65
N ASN A 169 -9.40 6.19 -0.54
CA ASN A 169 -9.87 4.84 -0.19
C ASN A 169 -10.83 4.28 -1.23
N ARG A 170 -11.61 5.11 -1.93
CA ARG A 170 -12.46 4.66 -3.04
C ARG A 170 -11.67 4.08 -4.21
N GLU A 171 -10.40 4.47 -4.38
CA GLU A 171 -9.51 3.98 -5.43
C GLU A 171 -8.68 2.78 -4.94
N VAL A 172 -8.14 2.81 -3.72
CA VAL A 172 -7.25 1.77 -3.19
C VAL A 172 -7.56 1.39 -1.75
N SER A 173 -7.64 0.09 -1.49
CA SER A 173 -7.65 -0.50 -0.14
C SER A 173 -6.55 -1.54 0.03
N PHE A 174 -6.21 -1.85 1.29
CA PHE A 174 -5.21 -2.84 1.65
C PHE A 174 -5.86 -4.04 2.34
N ASN A 175 -5.82 -5.20 1.70
CA ASN A 175 -6.25 -6.48 2.27
C ASN A 175 -5.04 -7.23 2.84
N LEU A 176 -4.86 -7.21 4.16
CA LEU A 176 -3.56 -7.40 4.82
C LEU A 176 -2.89 -8.76 4.56
N LEU A 177 -3.64 -9.84 4.66
CA LEU A 177 -3.10 -11.19 4.52
C LEU A 177 -4.21 -12.11 4.06
N ASN A 178 -3.93 -12.94 3.08
CA ASN A 178 -4.90 -13.90 2.56
C ASN A 178 -5.10 -15.07 3.53
N GLU A 179 -6.36 -15.31 3.90
CA GLU A 179 -6.85 -16.56 4.49
C GLU A 179 -6.03 -17.13 5.68
N PRO A 180 -5.80 -16.37 6.77
CA PRO A 180 -5.17 -16.89 7.99
C PRO A 180 -5.87 -18.15 8.52
N ALA A 181 -5.12 -19.19 8.87
CA ALA A 181 -5.70 -20.40 9.44
C ALA A 181 -4.75 -21.20 10.33
N THR A 182 -3.56 -21.55 9.83
CA THR A 182 -2.67 -22.51 10.50
C THR A 182 -1.29 -21.92 10.74
N ILE A 183 -0.64 -22.38 11.80
CA ILE A 183 0.68 -21.88 12.18
C ILE A 183 1.75 -22.39 11.21
N THR A 184 1.61 -23.62 10.72
CA THR A 184 2.59 -24.28 9.85
C THR A 184 1.94 -24.91 8.62
N ASN A 185 2.77 -25.37 7.67
CA ASN A 185 2.33 -25.99 6.42
C ASN A 185 1.69 -27.38 6.61
N GLU A 186 1.97 -28.05 7.73
CA GLU A 186 1.37 -29.34 8.09
C GLU A 186 -0.11 -29.20 8.48
N ARG A 187 -0.57 -27.98 8.79
CA ARG A 187 -1.96 -27.66 9.16
C ARG A 187 -2.49 -28.43 10.38
N THR A 188 -1.60 -28.78 11.30
CA THR A 188 -1.95 -29.48 12.56
C THR A 188 -2.18 -28.55 13.73
N SER A 189 -1.76 -27.28 13.61
CA SER A 189 -1.90 -26.25 14.65
C SER A 189 -2.53 -24.99 14.04
N ILE A 190 -3.51 -24.43 14.74
CA ILE A 190 -4.34 -23.32 14.28
C ILE A 190 -3.79 -22.03 14.86
N VAL A 191 -3.89 -20.93 14.11
CA VAL A 191 -3.56 -19.59 14.62
C VAL A 191 -4.63 -19.20 15.64
N SER A 192 -4.23 -18.81 16.86
CA SER A 192 -5.18 -18.30 17.85
C SER A 192 -5.68 -16.92 17.44
N GLU A 193 -6.87 -16.55 17.92
CA GLU A 193 -7.43 -15.22 17.67
C GLU A 193 -6.52 -14.12 18.18
N GLU A 194 -5.94 -14.29 19.37
CA GLU A 194 -5.03 -13.32 19.98
C GLU A 194 -3.78 -13.09 19.12
N THR A 195 -3.15 -14.16 18.64
CA THR A 195 -1.97 -14.07 17.76
C THR A 195 -2.33 -13.41 16.44
N TYR A 196 -3.48 -13.75 15.85
CA TYR A 196 -3.95 -13.12 14.63
C TYR A 196 -4.21 -11.62 14.82
N VAL A 197 -4.91 -11.23 15.88
CA VAL A 197 -5.20 -9.83 16.22
C VAL A 197 -3.91 -9.05 16.45
N GLU A 198 -2.89 -9.64 17.09
CA GLU A 198 -1.58 -9.01 17.28
C GLU A 198 -0.92 -8.67 15.93
N VAL A 199 -0.87 -9.62 14.99
CA VAL A 199 -0.30 -9.43 13.65
C VAL A 199 -1.08 -8.37 12.86
N VAL A 200 -2.41 -8.45 12.84
CA VAL A 200 -3.28 -7.50 12.13
C VAL A 200 -3.13 -6.09 12.70
N LYS A 201 -3.13 -5.93 14.03
CA LYS A 201 -2.92 -4.62 14.67
C LYS A 201 -1.54 -4.06 14.38
N GLY A 202 -0.50 -4.90 14.35
CA GLY A 202 0.87 -4.49 13.98
C GLY A 202 0.93 -3.90 12.58
N ALA A 203 0.38 -4.60 11.59
CA ALA A 203 0.36 -4.13 10.21
C ALA A 203 -0.52 -2.89 10.03
N ALA A 204 -1.70 -2.86 10.67
CA ALA A 204 -2.59 -1.71 10.63
C ALA A 204 -1.93 -0.46 11.27
N ALA A 205 -1.20 -0.62 12.37
CA ALA A 205 -0.43 0.45 12.98
C ALA A 205 0.70 0.94 12.06
N ALA A 206 1.43 0.02 11.40
CA ALA A 206 2.47 0.37 10.44
C ALA A 206 1.93 1.20 9.27
N ILE A 207 0.79 0.80 8.70
CA ILE A 207 0.08 1.55 7.64
C ILE A 207 -0.38 2.91 8.16
N ARG A 208 -1.08 2.93 9.29
CA ARG A 208 -1.69 4.16 9.83
C ARG A 208 -0.68 5.15 10.40
N SER A 209 0.55 4.72 10.68
CA SER A 209 1.67 5.61 10.98
C SER A 209 2.03 6.52 9.79
N VAL A 210 1.68 6.10 8.57
CA VAL A 210 1.94 6.81 7.31
C VAL A 210 0.69 7.49 6.77
N ASP A 211 -0.43 6.75 6.78
CA ASP A 211 -1.74 7.17 6.27
C ASP A 211 -2.85 6.74 7.26
N ALA A 212 -3.18 7.64 8.19
CA ALA A 212 -4.04 7.38 9.33
C ALA A 212 -5.44 6.86 8.96
N ASN A 213 -5.92 7.20 7.77
CA ASN A 213 -7.29 6.92 7.31
C ASN A 213 -7.35 5.83 6.23
N ARG A 214 -6.23 5.19 5.87
CA ARG A 214 -6.21 4.12 4.86
C ARG A 214 -7.22 3.03 5.21
N LEU A 215 -8.08 2.71 4.24
CA LEU A 215 -9.00 1.59 4.32
C LEU A 215 -8.24 0.27 4.30
N ILE A 216 -8.43 -0.51 5.36
CA ILE A 216 -7.80 -1.80 5.58
C ILE A 216 -8.91 -2.86 5.63
N ILE A 217 -8.69 -3.97 4.94
CA ILE A 217 -9.51 -5.17 4.94
C ILE A 217 -8.69 -6.28 5.60
N ALA A 218 -9.28 -7.01 6.54
CA ALA A 218 -8.65 -8.16 7.16
C ALA A 218 -9.50 -9.39 6.86
N ASP A 219 -8.91 -10.41 6.24
CA ASP A 219 -9.59 -11.68 6.02
C ASP A 219 -9.83 -12.35 7.38
N GLY A 220 -10.99 -12.99 7.53
CA GLY A 220 -11.30 -13.77 8.72
C GLY A 220 -10.32 -14.95 8.94
N LEU A 221 -10.34 -15.48 10.16
CA LEU A 221 -9.67 -16.74 10.46
C LEU A 221 -10.29 -17.90 9.66
N TRP A 222 -9.63 -19.05 9.74
CA TRP A 222 -10.11 -20.30 9.16
C TRP A 222 -10.35 -20.23 7.66
N TRP A 223 -9.35 -19.69 6.94
CA TRP A 223 -9.41 -19.43 5.51
C TRP A 223 -10.50 -18.43 5.11
N GLY A 224 -10.59 -17.32 5.86
CA GLY A 224 -11.55 -16.25 5.57
C GLY A 224 -12.99 -16.57 5.96
N ARG A 225 -13.24 -17.64 6.71
CA ARG A 225 -14.60 -18.07 7.09
C ARG A 225 -15.12 -17.37 8.34
N ASP A 226 -14.24 -17.18 9.32
CA ASP A 226 -14.66 -16.76 10.66
C ASP A 226 -14.20 -15.32 10.91
N PRO A 227 -15.13 -14.34 11.06
CA PRO A 227 -14.76 -12.98 11.41
C PRO A 227 -14.19 -12.92 12.83
N VAL A 228 -13.34 -11.91 13.08
CA VAL A 228 -12.67 -11.62 14.36
C VAL A 228 -12.99 -10.20 14.79
#